data_AF-A0A8T4SQE4-F1
#
_entry.id   AF-A0A8T4SQE4-F1
#
_cell.length_a   1.000
_cell.length_b   1.000
_cell.length_c   1.000
_cell.angle_alpha   90.00
_cell.angle_beta   90.00
_cell.angle_gamma   90.00
#
_symmetry.space_group_name_H-M   'P 1'
#
loop_
_entity.id
_entity.type
_entity.pdbx_description
1 polymer ?
#
loop_
_entity_poly.entity_id
_entity_poly.type
_entity_poly.pdbx_seq_one_letter_code
_entity_poly.pdbx_strand_id
1 'polypeptide(L)'
;MVIKRVSLMHKGGSYQYRLHNQKLNKLSLDYPGLIWYLNKVFEKCPDDYFLKGPRSSSLKFKLNNLNIHQIIGHEVNNLCEMGLKINGERYHTNHSKVQVFMLENDDKTVSVEVPIWIKKDELNNFNGIFDSDEPLTGHIDILRIEDGKIWVWDYKPKAFDEKYAATQVFFYSLMLSKRSGIPLSRFRCGYFDERYAFIFKPELKNLIKESLL
;
A
#
# COMPACT_ATOMS: atom_id res chain seq x y z
N MET A 1 -20.80 -6.07 11.49
CA MET A 1 -20.53 -5.38 10.21
C MET A 1 -19.37 -6.08 9.52
N VAL A 2 -19.53 -6.51 8.26
CA VAL A 2 -18.53 -7.31 7.53
C VAL A 2 -17.31 -6.48 7.12
N ILE A 3 -17.54 -5.22 6.70
CA ILE A 3 -16.51 -4.25 6.36
C ILE A 3 -16.56 -3.07 7.36
N LYS A 4 -15.52 -2.90 8.18
CA LYS A 4 -15.34 -1.74 9.06
C LYS A 4 -14.81 -0.57 8.23
N ARG A 5 -15.21 0.67 8.56
CA ARG A 5 -14.74 1.88 7.88
C ARG A 5 -14.57 3.07 8.81
N VAL A 6 -13.62 3.95 8.49
CA VAL A 6 -13.42 5.26 9.13
C VAL A 6 -12.91 6.24 8.07
N SER A 7 -13.33 7.50 8.18
CA SER A 7 -12.82 8.58 7.34
C SER A 7 -11.70 9.29 8.10
N LEU A 8 -10.52 9.36 7.50
CA LEU A 8 -9.34 10.00 8.08
C LEU A 8 -9.02 11.29 7.31
N MET A 9 -8.95 12.41 8.03
CA MET A 9 -8.66 13.73 7.44
C MET A 9 -7.16 13.99 7.50
N HIS A 10 -6.45 13.64 6.43
CA HIS A 10 -5.00 13.72 6.35
C HIS A 10 -4.56 14.68 5.25
N LYS A 11 -3.26 15.01 5.20
CA LYS A 11 -2.71 15.87 4.14
C LYS A 11 -3.00 15.27 2.77
N GLY A 12 -3.76 16.01 1.97
CA GLY A 12 -4.17 15.63 0.61
C GLY A 12 -5.61 15.15 0.47
N GLY A 13 -6.38 15.04 1.55
CA GLY A 13 -7.83 14.83 1.47
C GLY A 13 -8.39 13.90 2.55
N SER A 14 -9.62 13.45 2.29
CA SER A 14 -10.31 12.45 3.10
C SER A 14 -9.96 11.05 2.58
N TYR A 15 -9.33 10.23 3.43
CA TYR A 15 -8.96 8.85 3.14
C TYR A 15 -9.96 7.91 3.81
N GLN A 16 -10.55 7.01 3.02
CA GLN A 16 -11.62 6.13 3.47
C GLN A 16 -11.05 4.76 3.85
N TYR A 17 -10.40 4.67 5.01
CA TYR A 17 -9.83 3.42 5.50
C TYR A 17 -10.93 2.37 5.71
N ARG A 18 -10.82 1.22 5.04
CA ARG A 18 -11.79 0.11 5.15
C ARG A 18 -11.09 -1.23 5.35
N LEU A 19 -11.71 -2.08 6.16
CA LEU A 19 -11.19 -3.39 6.53
C LEU A 19 -12.29 -4.45 6.47
N HIS A 20 -12.07 -5.51 5.70
CA HIS A 20 -12.99 -6.63 5.62
C HIS A 20 -12.62 -7.71 6.66
N ASN A 21 -13.27 -7.67 7.82
CA ASN A 21 -12.90 -8.49 8.99
C ASN A 21 -12.92 -10.00 8.71
N GLN A 22 -13.92 -10.50 7.98
CA GLN A 22 -14.00 -11.94 7.68
C GLN A 22 -12.86 -12.41 6.76
N LYS A 23 -12.57 -11.69 5.67
CA LYS A 23 -11.44 -11.99 4.77
C LYS A 23 -10.12 -11.89 5.53
N LEU A 24 -9.92 -10.85 6.34
CA LEU A 24 -8.73 -10.69 7.17
C LEU A 24 -8.52 -11.89 8.10
N ASN A 25 -9.52 -12.26 8.89
CA ASN A 25 -9.41 -13.36 9.86
C ASN A 25 -9.22 -14.72 9.17
N LYS A 26 -9.77 -14.90 7.97
CA LYS A 26 -9.61 -16.13 7.18
C LYS A 26 -8.21 -16.24 6.56
N LEU A 27 -7.70 -15.16 5.98
CA LEU A 27 -6.49 -15.20 5.14
C LEU A 27 -5.20 -14.90 5.93
N SER A 28 -5.28 -14.17 7.04
CA SER A 28 -4.11 -13.66 7.76
C SER A 28 -3.82 -14.41 9.06
N LEU A 29 -4.23 -15.68 9.19
CA LEU A 29 -4.01 -16.48 10.41
C LEU A 29 -2.53 -16.55 10.81
N ASP A 30 -1.63 -16.66 9.81
CA ASP A 30 -0.18 -16.66 10.01
C ASP A 30 0.43 -15.28 10.27
N TYR A 31 -0.40 -14.22 10.26
CA TYR A 31 0.00 -12.83 10.39
C TYR A 31 -0.74 -12.12 11.53
N PRO A 32 -0.63 -12.59 12.79
CA PRO A 32 -1.32 -11.97 13.93
C PRO A 32 -0.94 -10.50 14.13
N GLY A 33 0.32 -10.12 13.86
CA GLY A 33 0.76 -8.72 13.91
C GLY A 33 0.08 -7.83 12.86
N LEU A 34 -0.28 -8.37 11.69
CA LEU A 34 -1.07 -7.65 10.69
C LEU A 34 -2.51 -7.46 11.16
N ILE A 35 -3.13 -8.52 11.69
CA ILE A 35 -4.50 -8.47 12.22
C ILE A 35 -4.59 -7.43 13.33
N TRP A 36 -3.63 -7.45 14.26
CA TRP A 36 -3.53 -6.48 15.34
C TRP A 36 -3.40 -5.07 14.80
N TYR A 37 -2.44 -4.83 13.90
CA TYR A 37 -2.18 -3.49 13.36
C TYR A 37 -3.41 -2.88 12.67
N LEU A 38 -4.01 -3.63 11.74
CA LEU A 38 -5.14 -3.14 10.95
C LEU A 38 -6.34 -2.79 11.84
N ASN A 39 -6.61 -3.59 12.89
CA ASN A 39 -7.65 -3.26 13.85
C ASN A 39 -7.26 -2.06 14.73
N LYS A 40 -6.01 -1.99 15.18
CA LYS A 40 -5.54 -0.94 16.10
C LYS A 40 -5.63 0.45 15.49
N VAL A 41 -5.38 0.59 14.20
CA VAL A 41 -5.50 1.85 13.47
C VAL A 41 -6.91 2.45 13.59
N PHE A 42 -7.97 1.64 13.64
CA PHE A 42 -9.33 2.17 13.86
C PHE A 42 -9.55 2.72 15.27
N GLU A 43 -8.78 2.28 16.25
CA GLU A 43 -8.90 2.73 17.64
C GLU A 43 -7.99 3.93 17.92
N LYS A 44 -6.79 3.93 17.33
CA LYS A 44 -5.74 4.90 17.61
C LYS A 44 -4.81 5.07 16.41
N CYS A 45 -5.29 5.79 15.40
CA CYS A 45 -4.45 6.31 14.32
C CYS A 45 -3.66 7.54 14.84
N PRO A 46 -2.34 7.63 14.60
CA PRO A 46 -1.58 8.83 14.95
C PRO A 46 -1.75 9.89 13.86
N ASP A 47 -2.95 10.49 13.78
CA ASP A 47 -3.34 11.39 12.68
C ASP A 47 -2.35 12.55 12.48
N ASP A 48 -1.74 13.04 13.57
CA ASP A 48 -0.73 14.10 13.59
C ASP A 48 0.43 13.85 12.61
N TYR A 49 0.85 12.59 12.46
CA TYR A 49 1.94 12.20 11.57
C TYR A 49 1.59 12.45 10.11
N PHE A 50 0.31 12.32 9.76
CA PHE A 50 -0.19 12.43 8.39
C PHE A 50 -0.53 13.88 7.99
N LEU A 51 -0.41 14.82 8.92
CA LEU A 51 -0.60 16.25 8.66
C LEU A 51 0.71 16.95 8.25
N LYS A 52 1.86 16.37 8.61
CA LYS A 52 3.20 16.94 8.41
C LYS A 52 4.10 15.97 7.64
N GLY A 53 5.29 16.44 7.30
CA GLY A 53 6.33 15.60 6.71
C GLY A 53 6.10 15.15 5.26
N PRO A 54 6.98 14.25 4.80
CA PRO A 54 6.93 13.67 3.47
C PRO A 54 5.85 12.58 3.37
N ARG A 55 5.21 12.49 2.20
CA ARG A 55 4.32 11.35 1.87
C ARG A 55 5.03 10.43 0.90
N SER A 56 4.89 9.12 1.05
CA SER A 56 5.49 8.13 0.13
C SER A 56 5.08 8.38 -1.33
N SER A 57 3.83 8.79 -1.56
CA SER A 57 3.30 9.12 -2.90
C SER A 57 3.88 10.40 -3.51
N SER A 58 4.62 11.19 -2.73
CA SER A 58 5.32 12.40 -3.21
C SER A 58 6.82 12.20 -3.44
N LEU A 59 7.35 11.00 -3.17
CA LEU A 59 8.77 10.70 -3.38
C LEU A 59 9.10 10.63 -4.87
N LYS A 60 10.13 11.37 -5.30
CA LYS A 60 10.54 11.50 -6.70
C LYS A 60 11.96 10.98 -6.93
N PHE A 61 12.22 9.75 -6.49
CA PHE A 61 13.47 9.05 -6.76
C PHE A 61 13.20 7.58 -7.04
N LYS A 62 14.15 6.91 -7.69
CA LYS A 62 14.10 5.48 -7.97
C LYS A 62 14.95 4.73 -6.96
N LEU A 63 14.47 3.56 -6.55
CA LEU A 63 15.25 2.61 -5.78
C LEU A 63 16.18 1.81 -6.70
N ASN A 64 17.28 1.33 -6.14
CA ASN A 64 18.27 0.56 -6.90
C ASN A 64 17.90 -0.93 -6.93
N ASN A 65 18.31 -1.60 -8.00
CA ASN A 65 18.29 -3.07 -8.09
C ASN A 65 16.89 -3.69 -7.86
N LEU A 66 15.82 -2.94 -8.15
CA LEU A 66 14.47 -3.50 -8.17
C LEU A 66 14.31 -4.35 -9.43
N ASN A 67 14.07 -5.64 -9.24
CA ASN A 67 13.68 -6.54 -10.32
C ASN A 67 12.16 -6.44 -10.54
N ILE A 68 11.76 -5.47 -11.37
CA ILE A 68 10.36 -5.21 -11.70
C ILE A 68 9.97 -6.04 -12.91
N HIS A 69 8.92 -6.83 -12.78
CA HIS A 69 8.33 -7.62 -13.85
C HIS A 69 7.03 -6.96 -14.31
N GLN A 70 6.97 -6.58 -15.59
CA GLN A 70 5.74 -6.17 -16.24
C GLN A 70 4.94 -7.40 -16.66
N ILE A 71 3.65 -7.38 -16.37
CA ILE A 71 2.70 -8.44 -16.69
C ILE A 71 1.49 -7.80 -17.38
N ILE A 72 1.01 -8.45 -18.43
CA ILE A 72 -0.26 -8.12 -19.10
C ILE A 72 -1.23 -9.26 -18.77
N GLY A 73 -2.48 -8.92 -18.43
CA GLY A 73 -3.50 -9.91 -18.09
C GLY A 73 -3.33 -10.53 -16.69
N HIS A 74 -2.68 -9.82 -15.77
CA HIS A 74 -2.71 -10.20 -14.35
C HIS A 74 -4.15 -10.05 -13.82
N GLU A 75 -4.56 -10.85 -12.84
CA GLU A 75 -5.94 -10.82 -12.32
C GLU A 75 -6.37 -9.43 -11.80
N VAL A 76 -5.44 -8.65 -11.24
CA VAL A 76 -5.68 -7.27 -10.78
C VAL A 76 -6.07 -6.32 -11.93
N ASN A 77 -5.66 -6.62 -13.17
CA ASN A 77 -6.05 -5.83 -14.34
C ASN A 77 -7.54 -6.01 -14.63
N ASN A 78 -8.04 -7.26 -14.60
CA ASN A 78 -9.46 -7.56 -14.78
C ASN A 78 -10.30 -6.96 -13.63
N LEU A 79 -9.81 -7.07 -12.39
CA LEU A 79 -10.46 -6.46 -11.22
C LEU A 79 -10.53 -4.92 -11.34
N CYS A 80 -9.47 -4.29 -11.87
CA CYS A 80 -9.45 -2.86 -12.18
C CYS A 80 -10.53 -2.49 -13.19
N GLU A 81 -10.55 -3.17 -14.33
CA GLU A 81 -11.51 -2.92 -15.42
C GLU A 81 -12.95 -3.06 -14.92
N MET A 82 -13.24 -4.17 -14.23
CA MET A 82 -14.56 -4.40 -13.63
C MET A 82 -14.92 -3.33 -12.61
N GLY A 83 -13.98 -2.91 -11.75
CA GLY A 83 -14.20 -1.87 -10.76
C GLY A 83 -14.52 -0.52 -11.40
N LEU A 84 -13.77 -0.11 -12.42
CA LEU A 84 -14.02 1.13 -13.16
C LEU A 84 -15.40 1.14 -13.83
N LYS A 85 -15.82 0.00 -14.38
CA LYS A 85 -17.12 -0.17 -15.04
C LYS A 85 -18.28 -0.23 -14.05
N ILE A 86 -18.25 -1.15 -13.09
CA ILE A 86 -19.37 -1.45 -12.18
C ILE A 86 -19.60 -0.30 -11.19
N ASN A 87 -18.53 0.30 -10.67
CA ASN A 87 -18.64 1.43 -9.75
C ASN A 87 -18.67 2.79 -10.47
N GLY A 88 -18.79 2.82 -11.81
CA GLY A 88 -18.69 4.03 -12.63
C GLY A 88 -19.59 5.17 -12.16
N GLU A 89 -20.82 4.85 -11.76
CA GLU A 89 -21.81 5.81 -11.26
C GLU A 89 -21.80 5.95 -9.72
N ARG A 90 -21.32 4.93 -9.00
CA ARG A 90 -21.33 4.87 -7.52
C ARG A 90 -20.26 5.73 -6.88
N TYR A 91 -19.10 5.88 -7.52
CA TYR A 91 -17.96 6.61 -6.98
C TYR A 91 -17.39 7.59 -8.01
N HIS A 92 -17.00 8.80 -7.55
CA HIS A 92 -16.46 9.82 -8.45
C HIS A 92 -15.02 9.54 -8.89
N THR A 93 -14.15 9.07 -7.99
CA THR A 93 -12.73 8.87 -8.28
C THR A 93 -12.46 7.44 -8.75
N ASN A 94 -11.54 7.28 -9.69
CA ASN A 94 -11.13 5.95 -10.17
C ASN A 94 -10.51 5.09 -9.05
N HIS A 95 -9.79 5.71 -8.11
CA HIS A 95 -9.27 5.01 -6.93
C HIS A 95 -10.41 4.37 -6.13
N SER A 96 -11.43 5.14 -5.74
CA SER A 96 -12.56 4.58 -4.98
C SER A 96 -13.35 3.54 -5.77
N LYS A 97 -13.49 3.70 -7.09
CA LYS A 97 -14.12 2.69 -7.96
C LYS A 97 -13.41 1.33 -7.84
N VAL A 98 -12.10 1.32 -8.05
CA VAL A 98 -11.27 0.10 -8.06
C VAL A 98 -11.12 -0.49 -6.66
N GLN A 99 -10.70 0.31 -5.68
CA GLN A 99 -10.46 -0.12 -4.30
C GLN A 99 -11.70 -0.75 -3.67
N VAL A 100 -12.85 -0.09 -3.77
CA VAL A 100 -14.08 -0.61 -3.16
C VAL A 100 -14.59 -1.84 -3.89
N PHE A 101 -14.49 -1.85 -5.23
CA PHE A 101 -14.86 -3.05 -6.01
C PHE A 101 -14.03 -4.26 -5.57
N MET A 102 -12.71 -4.11 -5.48
CA MET A 102 -11.82 -5.18 -5.04
C MET A 102 -12.13 -5.60 -3.59
N LEU A 103 -12.29 -4.67 -2.66
CA LEU A 103 -12.62 -5.01 -1.27
C LEU A 103 -13.93 -5.80 -1.15
N GLU A 104 -14.93 -5.48 -1.96
CA GLU A 104 -16.24 -6.15 -1.94
C GLU A 104 -16.19 -7.51 -2.69
N ASN A 105 -15.53 -7.59 -3.85
CA ASN A 105 -15.70 -8.70 -4.79
C ASN A 105 -14.47 -9.62 -4.94
N ASP A 106 -13.27 -9.14 -4.67
CA ASP A 106 -12.05 -9.98 -4.71
C ASP A 106 -11.88 -10.70 -3.37
N ASP A 107 -11.73 -12.02 -3.40
CA ASP A 107 -11.65 -12.84 -2.20
C ASP A 107 -10.34 -12.66 -1.44
N LYS A 108 -9.30 -12.15 -2.12
CA LYS A 108 -7.95 -11.89 -1.57
C LYS A 108 -7.78 -10.49 -0.96
N THR A 109 -8.62 -9.50 -1.31
CA THR A 109 -8.50 -8.12 -0.80
C THR A 109 -9.08 -8.00 0.60
N VAL A 110 -8.24 -7.63 1.57
CA VAL A 110 -8.63 -7.53 2.98
C VAL A 110 -8.82 -6.09 3.44
N SER A 111 -8.17 -5.11 2.80
CA SER A 111 -8.22 -3.72 3.24
C SER A 111 -7.87 -2.74 2.12
N VAL A 112 -8.36 -1.51 2.24
CA VAL A 112 -8.04 -0.39 1.35
C VAL A 112 -7.84 0.89 2.15
N GLU A 113 -7.04 1.80 1.60
CA GLU A 113 -6.65 3.08 2.23
C GLU A 113 -6.01 2.91 3.61
N VAL A 114 -5.14 1.91 3.77
CA VAL A 114 -4.50 1.58 5.05
C VAL A 114 -3.50 2.66 5.42
N PRO A 115 -3.70 3.46 6.49
CA PRO A 115 -2.71 4.44 6.91
C PRO A 115 -1.48 3.71 7.46
N ILE A 116 -0.30 4.20 7.12
CA ILE A 116 0.99 3.62 7.49
C ILE A 116 2.04 4.73 7.63
N TRP A 117 3.02 4.50 8.51
CA TRP A 117 4.09 5.46 8.77
C TRP A 117 5.37 4.76 9.21
N ILE A 118 6.49 5.47 9.07
CA ILE A 118 7.79 5.13 9.68
C ILE A 118 8.43 6.40 10.24
N LYS A 119 8.90 6.32 11.48
CA LYS A 119 9.55 7.43 12.19
C LYS A 119 11.03 7.49 11.85
N LYS A 120 11.64 8.65 12.08
CA LYS A 120 13.07 8.89 11.85
C LYS A 120 13.98 7.85 12.51
N ASP A 121 13.69 7.48 13.75
CA ASP A 121 14.47 6.52 14.55
C ASP A 121 14.36 5.06 14.07
N GLU A 122 13.45 4.79 13.12
CA GLU A 122 13.13 3.43 12.67
C GLU A 122 13.81 3.04 11.36
N LEU A 123 14.50 4.00 10.73
CA LEU A 123 15.23 3.82 9.48
C LEU A 123 16.60 4.52 9.53
N ASN A 124 17.66 3.77 9.22
CA ASN A 124 18.99 4.33 9.10
C ASN A 124 19.05 5.35 7.96
N ASN A 125 19.74 6.47 8.18
CA ASN A 125 19.88 7.56 7.21
C ASN A 125 18.53 8.15 6.74
N PHE A 126 17.51 8.18 7.61
CA PHE A 126 16.18 8.72 7.28
C PHE A 126 16.26 10.12 6.63
N ASN A 127 16.99 11.05 7.26
CA ASN A 127 17.13 12.42 6.77
C ASN A 127 17.83 12.47 5.40
N GLY A 128 18.83 11.62 5.16
CA GLY A 128 19.49 11.57 3.85
C GLY A 128 18.61 11.00 2.72
N ILE A 129 17.53 10.29 3.07
CA ILE A 129 16.57 9.74 2.10
C ILE A 129 15.41 10.72 1.86
N PHE A 130 14.89 11.34 2.91
CA PHE A 130 13.64 12.12 2.85
C PHE A 130 13.79 13.62 3.05
N ASP A 131 14.97 14.11 3.43
CA ASP A 131 15.24 15.51 3.75
C ASP A 131 14.24 16.08 4.77
N SER A 132 13.95 15.31 5.82
CA SER A 132 13.00 15.66 6.86
C SER A 132 13.27 14.91 8.16
N ASP A 133 12.88 15.49 9.28
CA ASP A 133 12.81 14.83 10.59
C ASP A 133 11.41 14.31 10.94
N GLU A 134 10.40 14.68 10.15
CA GLU A 134 9.01 14.27 10.34
C GLU A 134 8.79 12.84 9.81
N PRO A 135 7.85 12.05 10.37
CA PRO A 135 7.56 10.72 9.88
C PRO A 135 7.22 10.68 8.38
N LEU A 136 7.72 9.65 7.69
CA LEU A 136 7.22 9.33 6.35
C LEU A 136 5.87 8.65 6.51
N THR A 137 4.87 9.12 5.76
CA THR A 137 3.51 8.59 5.82
C THR A 137 2.96 8.12 4.48
N GLY A 138 1.88 7.35 4.53
CA GLY A 138 1.24 6.79 3.34
C GLY A 138 -0.13 6.18 3.61
N HIS A 139 -0.90 5.97 2.54
CA HIS A 139 -2.09 5.15 2.56
C HIS A 139 -1.90 4.06 1.49
N ILE A 140 -2.01 2.79 1.88
CA ILE A 140 -1.98 1.68 0.93
C ILE A 140 -3.32 1.64 0.23
N ASP A 141 -3.34 1.80 -1.09
CA ASP A 141 -4.58 1.70 -1.86
C ASP A 141 -5.27 0.37 -1.63
N ILE A 142 -4.56 -0.74 -1.83
CA ILE A 142 -5.11 -2.09 -1.76
C ILE A 142 -4.14 -3.03 -1.05
N LEU A 143 -4.64 -3.74 -0.03
CA LEU A 143 -3.91 -4.78 0.68
C LEU A 143 -4.58 -6.14 0.43
N ARG A 144 -3.82 -7.07 -0.18
CA ARG A 144 -4.26 -8.43 -0.47
C ARG A 144 -3.44 -9.47 0.29
N ILE A 145 -4.04 -10.62 0.54
CA ILE A 145 -3.35 -11.80 1.05
C ILE A 145 -3.55 -12.93 0.06
N GLU A 146 -2.46 -13.44 -0.48
CA GLU A 146 -2.46 -14.40 -1.58
C GLU A 146 -1.19 -15.25 -1.51
N ASP A 147 -1.32 -16.56 -1.70
CA ASP A 147 -0.23 -17.55 -1.63
C ASP A 147 0.65 -17.43 -0.37
N GLY A 148 -0.02 -17.14 0.75
CA GLY A 148 0.64 -16.92 2.04
C GLY A 148 1.57 -15.69 2.03
N LYS A 149 1.40 -14.73 1.13
CA LYS A 149 2.13 -13.45 1.08
C LYS A 149 1.21 -12.26 1.27
N ILE A 150 1.80 -11.17 1.79
CA ILE A 150 1.13 -9.88 1.91
C ILE A 150 1.45 -9.08 0.66
N TRP A 151 0.42 -8.79 -0.13
CA TRP A 151 0.54 -8.01 -1.35
C TRP A 151 0.09 -6.57 -1.11
N VAL A 152 1.00 -5.64 -1.33
CA VAL A 152 0.75 -4.20 -1.27
C VAL A 152 0.60 -3.72 -2.71
N TRP A 153 -0.60 -3.29 -3.07
CA TRP A 153 -0.95 -2.83 -4.40
C TRP A 153 -1.28 -1.35 -4.40
N ASP A 154 -0.86 -0.64 -5.44
CA ASP A 154 -1.14 0.77 -5.69
C ASP A 154 -1.78 0.93 -7.06
N TYR A 155 -2.98 1.50 -7.11
CA TYR A 155 -3.67 1.73 -8.38
C TYR A 155 -3.09 3.00 -9.01
N LYS A 156 -2.69 2.88 -10.28
CA LYS A 156 -2.12 3.99 -11.03
C LYS A 156 -2.73 4.06 -12.41
N PRO A 157 -3.61 5.04 -12.71
CA PRO A 157 -4.11 5.18 -14.06
C PRO A 157 -2.93 5.42 -15.02
N LYS A 158 -2.86 4.63 -16.09
CA LYS A 158 -1.69 4.60 -17.00
C LYS A 158 -0.42 4.14 -16.28
N ALA A 159 -0.49 3.00 -15.60
CA ALA A 159 0.60 2.44 -14.80
C ALA A 159 1.90 2.31 -15.59
N PHE A 160 1.83 2.11 -16.91
CA PHE A 160 3.00 2.05 -17.78
C PHE A 160 3.87 3.33 -17.74
N ASP A 161 3.25 4.50 -17.56
CA ASP A 161 3.95 5.79 -17.58
C ASP A 161 4.52 6.18 -16.21
N GLU A 162 4.23 5.40 -15.16
CA GLU A 162 4.62 5.70 -13.79
C GLU A 162 6.12 5.51 -13.55
N LYS A 163 6.77 6.56 -13.05
CA LYS A 163 8.22 6.57 -12.80
C LYS A 163 8.60 6.20 -11.37
N TYR A 164 7.70 6.45 -10.41
CA TYR A 164 7.99 6.40 -8.97
C TYR A 164 7.04 5.51 -8.17
N ALA A 165 6.05 4.87 -8.83
CA ALA A 165 5.11 3.96 -8.17
C ALA A 165 5.83 2.85 -7.42
N ALA A 166 6.86 2.23 -8.02
CA ALA A 166 7.65 1.19 -7.35
C ALA A 166 8.30 1.69 -6.04
N THR A 167 8.83 2.92 -6.02
CA THR A 167 9.37 3.55 -4.80
C THR A 167 8.27 3.74 -3.75
N GLN A 168 7.11 4.26 -4.16
CA GLN A 168 5.96 4.45 -3.28
C GLN A 168 5.52 3.13 -2.61
N VAL A 169 5.31 2.07 -3.40
CA VAL A 169 4.84 0.76 -2.93
C VAL A 169 5.90 0.02 -2.10
N PHE A 170 7.19 0.20 -2.42
CA PHE A 170 8.27 -0.32 -1.59
C PHE A 170 8.21 0.25 -0.18
N PHE A 171 8.13 1.59 -0.04
CA PHE A 171 8.05 2.22 1.27
C PHE A 171 6.76 1.88 1.99
N TYR A 172 5.66 1.67 1.27
CA TYR A 172 4.44 1.13 1.86
C TYR A 172 4.66 -0.22 2.53
N SER A 173 5.31 -1.15 1.83
CA SER A 173 5.64 -2.46 2.39
C SER A 173 6.62 -2.37 3.56
N LEU A 174 7.61 -1.48 3.49
CA LEU A 174 8.56 -1.28 4.59
C LEU A 174 7.86 -0.72 5.85
N MET A 175 7.01 0.30 5.69
CA MET A 175 6.23 0.85 6.79
C MET A 175 5.32 -0.22 7.40
N LEU A 176 4.56 -0.96 6.57
CA LEU A 176 3.68 -2.01 7.08
C LEU A 176 4.46 -3.14 7.75
N SER A 177 5.63 -3.51 7.23
CA SER A 177 6.55 -4.46 7.88
C SER A 177 6.95 -3.98 9.29
N LYS A 178 7.32 -2.70 9.45
CA LYS A 178 7.65 -2.12 10.76
C LYS A 178 6.45 -2.02 11.70
N ARG A 179 5.26 -1.73 11.19
CA ARG A 179 4.04 -1.59 12.01
C ARG A 179 3.43 -2.93 12.44
N SER A 180 3.60 -3.97 11.61
CA SER A 180 3.07 -5.32 11.89
C SER A 180 4.11 -6.26 12.52
N GLY A 181 5.40 -5.91 12.50
CA GLY A 181 6.49 -6.79 12.93
C GLY A 181 6.78 -7.94 11.95
N ILE A 182 6.19 -7.93 10.75
CA ILE A 182 6.32 -9.01 9.77
C ILE A 182 7.53 -8.72 8.88
N PRO A 183 8.42 -9.70 8.64
CA PRO A 183 9.61 -9.47 7.82
C PRO A 183 9.27 -9.19 6.35
N LEU A 184 10.02 -8.27 5.73
CA LEU A 184 9.80 -7.82 4.35
C LEU A 184 9.82 -8.96 3.31
N SER A 185 10.47 -10.09 3.61
CA SER A 185 10.47 -11.30 2.77
C SER A 185 9.08 -11.95 2.58
N ARG A 186 8.12 -11.62 3.45
CA ARG A 186 6.71 -12.03 3.36
C ARG A 186 5.87 -11.10 2.48
N PHE A 187 6.43 -9.99 2.02
CA PHE A 187 5.72 -9.00 1.22
C PHE A 187 5.99 -9.19 -0.28
N ARG A 188 5.01 -8.74 -1.07
CA ARG A 188 5.09 -8.52 -2.51
C ARG A 188 4.51 -7.15 -2.80
N CYS A 189 5.07 -6.48 -3.79
CA CYS A 189 4.64 -5.17 -4.21
C CYS A 189 4.10 -5.24 -5.63
N GLY A 190 3.11 -4.41 -5.93
CA GLY A 190 2.85 -4.06 -7.31
C GLY A 190 2.09 -2.75 -7.47
N TYR A 191 2.11 -2.25 -8.69
CA TYR A 191 1.25 -1.16 -9.12
C TYR A 191 0.65 -1.52 -10.47
N PHE A 192 -0.56 -1.03 -10.74
CA PHE A 192 -1.35 -1.54 -11.86
C PHE A 192 -2.40 -0.57 -12.36
N ASP A 193 -2.81 -0.80 -13.60
CA ASP A 193 -4.05 -0.27 -14.21
C ASP A 193 -4.88 -1.43 -14.80
N GLU A 194 -5.85 -1.14 -15.65
CA GLU A 194 -6.67 -2.13 -16.34
C GLU A 194 -5.91 -2.99 -17.38
N ARG A 195 -4.65 -2.66 -17.71
CA ARG A 195 -3.88 -3.33 -18.77
C ARG A 195 -2.57 -3.93 -18.29
N TYR A 196 -1.83 -3.21 -17.46
CA TYR A 196 -0.50 -3.55 -17.01
C TYR A 196 -0.46 -3.70 -15.50
N ALA A 197 0.19 -4.75 -15.03
CA ALA A 197 0.62 -4.89 -13.65
C ALA A 197 2.15 -4.95 -13.61
N PHE A 198 2.75 -4.25 -12.67
CA PHE A 198 4.18 -4.26 -12.44
C PHE A 198 4.41 -4.81 -11.04
N ILE A 199 5.11 -5.94 -10.93
CA ILE A 199 5.32 -6.64 -9.66
C ILE A 199 6.80 -6.73 -9.32
N PHE A 200 7.10 -6.72 -8.03
CA PHE A 200 8.45 -6.94 -7.52
C PHE A 200 8.43 -7.42 -6.08
N LYS A 201 9.58 -7.92 -5.62
CA LYS A 201 9.81 -8.27 -4.22
C LYS A 201 10.56 -7.12 -3.53
N PRO A 202 10.04 -6.57 -2.42
CA PRO A 202 10.77 -5.55 -1.66
C PRO A 202 11.89 -6.19 -0.83
N GLU A 203 13.12 -5.68 -0.95
CA GLU A 203 14.26 -6.09 -0.14
C GLU A 203 15.02 -4.88 0.41
N LEU A 204 15.57 -4.96 1.63
CA LEU A 204 16.28 -3.82 2.24
C LEU A 204 17.48 -3.34 1.41
N LYS A 205 18.11 -4.24 0.66
CA LYS A 205 19.21 -3.89 -0.26
C LYS A 205 18.79 -2.88 -1.34
N ASN A 206 17.49 -2.77 -1.64
CA ASN A 206 16.98 -1.79 -2.61
C ASN A 206 17.06 -0.34 -2.12
N LEU A 207 17.20 -0.13 -0.81
CA LEU A 207 17.39 1.19 -0.20
C LEU A 207 18.84 1.68 -0.28
N ILE A 208 19.80 0.77 -0.43
CA ILE A 208 21.21 1.10 -0.37
C ILE A 208 21.61 1.73 -1.70
N LYS A 209 22.07 2.99 -1.66
CA LYS A 209 22.90 3.53 -2.74
C LYS A 209 24.24 2.82 -2.68
N GLU A 210 24.70 2.26 -3.79
CA GLU A 210 26.02 1.60 -3.90
C GLU A 210 27.17 2.49 -3.43
N SER A 211 26.97 3.80 -3.29
CA SER A 211 27.94 4.76 -2.74
C SER A 211 28.08 4.75 -1.20
N LEU A 212 27.54 3.75 -0.50
CA LEU A 212 27.63 3.58 0.97
C LEU A 212 28.12 2.18 1.39
N LEU A 213 28.70 1.42 0.44
CA LEU A 213 29.53 0.24 0.67
C LEU A 213 31.00 0.60 0.39
#